data_AF-A0A2V7I1J7-F1
#
_entry.id   AF-A0A2V7I1J7-F1
#
_cell.length_a   1.000
_cell.length_b   1.000
_cell.length_c   1.000
_cell.angle_alpha   90.00
_cell.angle_beta   90.00
_cell.angle_gamma   90.00
#
_symmetry.space_group_name_H-M   'P 1'
#
loop_
_entity.id
_entity.type
_entity.pdbx_description
1 polymer ?
#
loop_
_entity_poly.entity_id
_entity_poly.type
_entity_poly.pdbx_seq_one_letter_code
_entity_poly.pdbx_strand_id
1 'polypeptide(L)'
;MRRGARRAKTGDKAKPLVVRKAVKTDGPGREELEKRLAEALEQQAATSEILRAIRSSPSDAQPVFDMIAERAMRLCGALHGGVVMFDGELLHSLAHVTVSPEFLDALRRVYPRPPGPGTL
;
A
#
# COMPACT_ATOMS: atom_id res chain seq x y z
N MET A 1 -98.16 -18.40 -12.42
CA MET A 1 -97.67 -17.14 -13.03
C MET A 1 -96.15 -17.21 -13.14
N ARG A 2 -95.64 -16.84 -14.30
CA ARG A 2 -94.30 -17.17 -14.82
C ARG A 2 -93.25 -16.18 -14.28
N ARG A 3 -92.20 -16.67 -13.63
CA ARG A 3 -90.95 -15.91 -13.39
C ARG A 3 -89.89 -16.33 -14.41
N GLY A 4 -89.11 -15.35 -14.83
CA GLY A 4 -88.33 -15.29 -16.05
C GLY A 4 -87.23 -16.34 -16.22
N ALA A 5 -86.79 -16.41 -17.46
CA ALA A 5 -85.95 -17.42 -18.05
C ALA A 5 -84.47 -16.96 -18.14
N ARG A 6 -83.57 -17.95 -18.03
CA ARG A 6 -82.31 -18.13 -18.80
C ARG A 6 -81.15 -17.15 -18.52
N ARG A 7 -79.86 -17.53 -18.56
CA ARG A 7 -79.16 -18.79 -18.89
C ARG A 7 -77.68 -18.65 -18.50
N ALA A 8 -77.03 -19.79 -18.20
CA ALA A 8 -75.67 -20.20 -18.60
C ALA A 8 -74.48 -19.37 -18.03
N LYS A 9 -73.31 -19.92 -17.68
CA LYS A 9 -72.69 -21.22 -17.93
C LYS A 9 -71.41 -21.32 -17.07
N THR A 10 -71.03 -22.56 -16.78
CA THR A 10 -69.64 -23.08 -16.78
C THR A 10 -68.70 -22.60 -15.68
N GLY A 11 -68.39 -23.53 -14.77
CA GLY A 11 -67.29 -23.37 -13.84
C GLY A 11 -65.93 -23.38 -14.56
N ASP A 12 -64.95 -22.81 -13.89
CA ASP A 12 -63.57 -23.23 -14.05
C ASP A 12 -62.83 -22.97 -12.73
N LYS A 13 -61.91 -23.87 -12.43
CA LYS A 13 -61.21 -23.96 -11.17
C LYS A 13 -60.39 -22.70 -10.96
N ALA A 14 -60.58 -22.02 -9.83
CA ALA A 14 -59.69 -20.98 -9.39
C ALA A 14 -58.31 -21.60 -9.09
N LYS A 15 -57.43 -21.56 -10.09
CA LYS A 15 -56.01 -21.88 -9.96
C LYS A 15 -55.39 -20.91 -8.95
N PRO A 16 -54.45 -21.36 -8.10
CA PRO A 16 -53.85 -20.49 -7.10
C PRO A 16 -53.08 -19.37 -7.80
N LEU A 17 -53.32 -18.13 -7.40
CA LEU A 17 -52.45 -17.02 -7.78
C LEU A 17 -51.07 -17.28 -7.19
N VAL A 18 -50.14 -17.46 -8.12
CA VAL A 18 -48.71 -17.71 -7.95
C VAL A 18 -48.15 -17.00 -6.72
N VAL A 19 -47.62 -17.80 -5.78
CA VAL A 19 -46.78 -17.36 -4.67
C VAL A 19 -45.68 -16.49 -5.28
N ARG A 20 -45.74 -15.17 -5.01
CA ARG A 20 -44.67 -14.25 -5.35
C ARG A 20 -43.44 -14.72 -4.59
N LYS A 21 -42.51 -15.38 -5.29
CA LYS A 21 -41.25 -15.83 -4.72
C LYS A 21 -40.53 -14.59 -4.23
N ALA A 22 -40.27 -14.52 -2.92
CA ALA A 22 -39.44 -13.48 -2.34
C ALA A 22 -38.12 -13.44 -3.12
N VAL A 23 -37.87 -12.31 -3.78
CA VAL A 23 -36.56 -12.01 -4.35
C VAL A 23 -35.61 -12.02 -3.15
N LYS A 24 -34.83 -13.09 -3.02
CA LYS A 24 -33.71 -13.10 -2.10
C LYS A 24 -32.75 -12.04 -2.60
N THR A 25 -32.69 -10.93 -1.89
CA THR A 25 -31.55 -10.03 -1.99
C THR A 25 -30.37 -10.81 -1.44
N ASP A 26 -29.64 -11.49 -2.32
CA ASP A 26 -28.34 -12.08 -2.03
C ASP A 26 -27.33 -10.92 -1.89
N GLY A 27 -27.52 -10.12 -0.84
CA GLY A 27 -26.52 -9.20 -0.34
C GLY A 27 -25.40 -10.00 0.32
N PRO A 28 -24.16 -9.49 0.32
CA PRO A 28 -23.06 -10.16 1.01
C PRO A 28 -23.46 -10.44 2.47
N GLY A 29 -23.22 -11.67 2.92
CA GLY A 29 -23.50 -12.07 4.29
C GLY A 29 -22.75 -11.20 5.30
N ARG A 30 -23.25 -11.12 6.53
CA ARG A 30 -22.64 -10.32 7.60
C ARG A 30 -21.15 -10.60 7.79
N GLU A 31 -20.75 -11.87 7.70
CA GLU A 31 -19.35 -12.31 7.79
C GLU A 31 -18.49 -11.75 6.64
N GLU A 32 -19.03 -11.69 5.42
CA GLU A 32 -18.33 -11.12 4.26
C GLU A 32 -18.17 -9.61 4.39
N LEU A 33 -19.18 -8.92 4.95
CA LEU A 33 -19.08 -7.49 5.25
C LEU A 33 -18.05 -7.20 6.36
N GLU A 34 -18.00 -8.03 7.39
CA GLU A 34 -17.02 -7.93 8.48
C GLU A 34 -15.60 -8.17 7.95
N LYS A 35 -15.41 -9.14 7.06
CA LYS A 35 -14.12 -9.39 6.40
C LYS A 35 -13.69 -8.21 5.53
N ARG A 36 -14.58 -7.69 4.68
CA ARG A 36 -14.30 -6.53 3.83
C ARG A 36 -14.00 -5.27 4.64
N LEU A 37 -14.66 -5.11 5.79
CA LEU A 37 -14.39 -4.01 6.72
C LEU A 37 -13.00 -4.16 7.35
N ALA A 38 -12.63 -5.37 7.79
CA ALA A 38 -11.31 -5.65 8.33
C ALA A 38 -10.20 -5.38 7.30
N GLU A 39 -10.37 -5.86 6.06
CA GLU A 39 -9.44 -5.60 4.96
C GLU A 39 -9.32 -4.10 4.65
N ALA A 40 -10.43 -3.35 4.65
CA ALA A 40 -10.42 -1.91 4.43
C ALA A 40 -9.72 -1.14 5.56
N LEU A 41 -9.92 -1.57 6.81
CA LEU A 41 -9.24 -1.00 7.98
C LEU A 41 -7.74 -1.29 7.96
N GLU A 42 -7.34 -2.50 7.58
CA GLU A 42 -5.94 -2.88 7.41
C GLU A 42 -5.27 -2.06 6.30
N GLN A 43 -5.96 -1.89 5.16
CA GLN A 43 -5.49 -1.05 4.07
C GLN A 43 -5.37 0.42 4.47
N GLN A 44 -6.32 0.94 5.26
CA GLN A 44 -6.27 2.30 5.79
C GLN A 44 -5.13 2.49 6.79
N ALA A 45 -4.85 1.49 7.62
CA ALA A 45 -3.71 1.48 8.55
C ALA A 45 -2.39 1.47 7.78
N ALA A 46 -2.21 0.56 6.83
CA ALA A 46 -1.02 0.50 5.97
C ALA A 46 -0.80 1.80 5.19
N THR A 47 -1.87 2.39 4.65
CA THR A 47 -1.79 3.69 3.95
C THR A 47 -1.40 4.82 4.91
N SER A 48 -1.94 4.81 6.14
CA SER A 48 -1.60 5.80 7.16
C SER A 48 -0.15 5.68 7.63
N GLU A 49 0.40 4.47 7.69
CA GLU A 49 1.82 4.23 7.97
C GLU A 49 2.72 4.77 6.85
N ILE A 50 2.35 4.51 5.58
CA ILE A 50 3.06 5.07 4.41
C ILE A 50 3.03 6.59 4.44
N LEU A 51 1.85 7.20 4.65
CA LEU A 51 1.71 8.65 4.73
C LEU A 51 2.47 9.23 5.94
N ARG A 52 2.53 8.52 7.07
CA ARG A 52 3.32 8.92 8.23
C ARG A 52 4.82 8.86 7.92
N ALA A 53 5.31 7.81 7.26
CA ALA A 53 6.70 7.67 6.84
C ALA A 53 7.13 8.78 5.85
N ILE A 54 6.29 9.09 4.88
CA ILE A 54 6.48 10.21 3.94
C ILE A 54 6.52 11.54 4.70
N ARG A 55 5.55 11.76 5.61
CA ARG A 55 5.43 13.01 6.36
C ARG A 55 6.51 13.17 7.44
N SER A 56 7.08 12.07 7.94
CA SER A 56 8.28 12.07 8.79
C SER A 56 9.57 12.28 8.01
N SER A 57 9.52 12.28 6.67
CA SER A 57 10.71 12.42 5.81
C SER A 57 10.66 13.68 4.93
N PRO A 58 10.83 14.86 5.55
CA PRO A 58 11.61 15.93 4.93
C PRO A 58 12.86 16.33 5.74
N SER A 59 13.10 15.75 6.92
CA SER A 59 14.17 16.23 7.83
C SER A 59 15.29 15.24 8.15
N ASP A 60 15.17 13.96 7.77
CA ASP A 60 16.29 13.03 7.89
C ASP A 60 16.24 11.94 6.80
N ALA A 61 17.02 12.14 5.75
CA ALA A 61 17.18 11.18 4.65
C ALA A 61 18.25 10.11 4.97
N GLN A 62 18.94 10.22 6.12
CA GLN A 62 20.01 9.31 6.51
C GLN A 62 19.61 7.83 6.49
N PRO A 63 18.43 7.42 7.03
CA PRO A 63 18.04 6.01 7.02
C PRO A 63 17.88 5.43 5.61
N VAL A 64 17.53 6.27 4.63
CA VAL A 64 17.39 5.86 3.23
C VAL A 64 18.78 5.63 2.62
N PHE A 65 19.73 6.51 2.87
CA PHE A 65 21.10 6.35 2.37
C PHE A 65 21.80 5.14 2.99
N ASP A 66 21.60 4.89 4.29
CA ASP A 66 22.13 3.71 4.97
C ASP A 66 21.61 2.42 4.34
N MET A 67 20.30 2.36 4.07
CA MET A 67 19.67 1.22 3.41
C MET A 67 20.20 1.03 1.97
N ILE A 68 20.41 2.11 1.21
CA ILE A 68 20.99 2.03 -0.14
C ILE A 68 22.41 1.44 -0.08
N ALA A 69 23.26 1.94 0.82
CA ALA A 69 24.63 1.47 0.99
C ALA A 69 24.68 -0.03 1.35
N GLU A 70 23.84 -0.47 2.29
CA GLU A 70 23.75 -1.88 2.69
C GLU A 70 23.31 -2.78 1.54
N ARG A 71 22.26 -2.39 0.81
CA ARG A 71 21.73 -3.18 -0.31
C ARG A 71 22.71 -3.25 -1.47
N ALA A 72 23.38 -2.15 -1.80
CA ALA A 72 24.41 -2.12 -2.83
C ALA A 72 25.59 -3.04 -2.47
N MET A 73 26.09 -2.95 -1.23
CA MET A 73 27.15 -3.85 -0.73
C MET A 73 26.76 -5.32 -0.90
N ARG A 74 25.55 -5.69 -0.46
CA ARG A 74 25.04 -7.07 -0.55
C ARG A 74 24.83 -7.54 -1.98
N LEU A 75 24.26 -6.69 -2.85
CA LEU A 75 24.00 -7.02 -4.25
C LEU A 75 25.28 -7.24 -5.04
N CYS A 76 26.31 -6.42 -4.77
CA CYS A 76 27.59 -6.49 -5.45
C CYS A 76 28.57 -7.49 -4.82
N GLY A 77 28.24 -8.10 -3.67
CA GLY A 77 29.17 -8.94 -2.91
C GLY A 77 30.42 -8.17 -2.44
N ALA A 78 30.29 -6.86 -2.19
CA ALA A 78 31.39 -6.01 -1.80
C ALA A 78 31.72 -6.16 -0.31
N LEU A 79 32.97 -5.85 0.05
CA LEU A 79 33.41 -5.84 1.46
C LEU A 79 32.82 -4.66 2.24
N HIS A 80 32.58 -3.53 1.55
CA HIS A 80 32.08 -2.28 2.11
C HIS A 80 31.14 -1.62 1.08
N GLY A 81 30.31 -0.69 1.55
CA GLY A 81 29.45 0.12 0.68
C GLY A 81 29.33 1.54 1.19
N GLY A 82 29.04 2.48 0.31
CA GLY A 82 28.82 3.87 0.69
C GLY A 82 28.05 4.68 -0.33
N VAL A 83 27.54 5.82 0.10
CA VAL A 83 26.79 6.78 -0.71
C VAL A 83 27.48 8.13 -0.64
N VAL A 84 27.85 8.66 -1.80
CA VAL A 84 28.36 10.02 -1.98
C VAL A 84 27.42 10.75 -2.93
N MET A 85 26.98 11.96 -2.55
CA MET A 85 26.10 12.79 -3.35
C MET A 85 26.81 14.07 -3.78
N PHE A 86 26.60 14.50 -5.01
CA PHE A 86 27.02 15.82 -5.48
C PHE A 86 25.81 16.76 -5.44
N ASP A 87 25.92 17.89 -4.73
CA ASP A 87 24.82 18.87 -4.63
C ASP A 87 24.84 19.94 -5.75
N GLY A 88 25.80 19.86 -6.66
CA GLY A 88 26.06 20.86 -7.70
C GLY A 88 27.34 21.66 -7.46
N GLU A 89 27.90 21.62 -6.26
CA GLU A 89 29.14 22.32 -5.88
C GLU A 89 30.12 21.41 -5.13
N LEU A 90 29.62 20.65 -4.16
CA LEU A 90 30.40 19.80 -3.27
C LEU A 90 29.91 18.35 -3.31
N LEU A 91 30.86 17.44 -3.12
CA LEU A 91 30.58 16.04 -2.80
C LEU A 91 30.31 15.94 -1.30
N HIS A 92 29.26 15.21 -0.93
CA HIS A 92 28.83 14.91 0.43
C HIS A 92 28.91 13.41 0.67
N SER A 93 29.59 13.01 1.74
CA SER A 93 29.63 11.62 2.19
C SER A 93 28.42 11.35 3.09
N LEU A 94 27.43 10.62 2.59
CA LEU A 94 26.14 10.46 3.26
C LEU A 94 26.02 9.17 4.06
N ALA A 95 26.47 8.04 3.56
CA ALA A 95 26.35 6.76 4.28
C ALA A 95 27.53 5.84 3.98
N HIS A 96 27.92 5.01 4.94
CA HIS A 96 28.94 3.97 4.77
C HIS A 96 28.63 2.76 5.64
N VAL A 97 28.80 1.55 5.10
CA VAL A 97 28.54 0.28 5.79
C VAL A 97 29.80 -0.59 5.85
N THR A 98 30.00 -1.27 6.98
CA THR A 98 31.11 -2.20 7.26
C THR A 98 32.51 -1.54 7.31
N VAL A 99 32.59 -0.20 7.30
CA VAL A 99 33.87 0.52 7.36
C VAL A 99 34.37 0.71 8.80
N SER A 100 35.69 0.88 8.96
CA SER A 100 36.27 1.14 10.29
C SER A 100 35.91 2.55 10.80
N PRO A 101 35.84 2.76 12.13
CA PRO A 101 35.61 4.08 12.70
C PRO A 101 36.65 5.12 12.28
N GLU A 102 37.93 4.72 12.19
CA GLU A 102 39.01 5.61 11.76
C GLU A 102 38.82 6.09 10.33
N PHE A 103 38.34 5.21 9.45
CA PHE A 103 38.01 5.57 8.07
C PHE A 103 36.81 6.52 8.00
N LEU A 104 35.75 6.27 8.78
CA LEU A 104 34.60 7.17 8.89
C LEU A 104 35.02 8.57 9.36
N ASP A 105 35.90 8.64 10.36
CA ASP A 105 36.39 9.92 10.87
C ASP A 105 37.29 10.63 9.86
N ALA A 106 38.09 9.90 9.09
CA ALA A 106 38.85 10.47 7.99
C ALA A 106 37.92 11.06 6.91
N LEU A 107 36.85 10.36 6.55
CA LEU A 107 35.85 10.85 5.59
C LEU A 107 35.15 12.11 6.10
N ARG A 108 34.74 12.15 7.38
CA ARG A 108 34.12 13.34 8.01
C ARG A 108 35.03 14.57 8.02
N ARG A 109 36.35 14.39 8.02
CA ARG A 109 37.32 15.50 7.97
C ARG A 109 37.51 16.06 6.56
N VAL A 110 37.29 15.22 5.54
CA VAL A 110 37.60 15.54 4.15
C VAL A 110 36.34 15.91 3.35
N TYR A 111 35.15 15.48 3.81
CA TYR A 111 33.87 15.82 3.21
C TYR A 111 33.07 16.81 4.09
N PRO A 112 32.29 17.73 3.50
CA PRO A 112 32.10 17.91 2.06
C PRO A 112 33.31 18.58 1.38
N ARG A 113 33.54 18.26 0.10
CA ARG A 113 34.65 18.82 -0.69
C ARG A 113 34.32 18.98 -2.17
N PRO A 114 35.01 19.88 -2.90
CA PRO A 114 34.84 20.00 -4.34
C PRO A 114 35.22 18.71 -5.08
N PRO A 115 34.59 18.44 -6.25
CA PRO A 115 35.01 17.38 -7.15
C PRO A 115 36.39 17.70 -7.73
N GLY A 116 37.24 16.69 -7.90
CA GLY A 116 38.58 16.88 -8.47
C GLY A 116 39.33 15.57 -8.68
N PRO A 117 40.56 15.61 -9.22
CA PRO A 117 41.38 14.41 -9.38
C PRO A 117 41.57 13.69 -8.03
N GLY A 118 41.23 12.40 -7.98
CA GLY A 118 41.25 11.60 -6.75
C GLY A 118 39.94 11.62 -5.93
N THR A 119 38.87 12.23 -6.44
CA THR A 119 37.51 11.96 -5.95
C THR A 119 36.84 10.88 -6.80
N LEU A 120 36.50 9.76 -6.16
CA LEU A 120 36.01 8.47 -6.70
C LEU A 120 37.09 7.57 -7.33
#